data_AF-A0A930KC92-F1
#
_entry.id   AF-A0A930KC92-F1
#
_cell.length_a   1.000
_cell.length_b   1.000
_cell.length_c   1.000
_cell.angle_alpha   90.00
_cell.angle_beta   90.00
_cell.angle_gamma   90.00
#
_symmetry.space_group_name_H-M   'P 1'
#
loop_
_entity.id
_entity.type
_entity.pdbx_description
1 polymer ?
#
loop_
_entity_poly.entity_id
_entity_poly.type
_entity_poly.pdbx_seq_one_letter_code
_entity_poly.pdbx_strand_id
1 'polypeptide(L)'
;MKNLLTHYYFSCAFIVIIWLLCFIPIPDNPLSHVRLIDKWTHAVLYLVLGLLILTERLRTKKKTKLSSLIYWVWLIPIAMGGIIEVLQATCTGGRRSGEWLDFVADGIGSTLALLIGILLAKYYAKG
;
A
#
# COMPACT_ATOMS: atom_id res chain seq x y z
N MET A 1 -9.67 -24.91 2.60
CA MET A 1 -8.99 -23.60 2.37
C MET A 1 -10.01 -22.66 1.76
N LYS A 2 -10.66 -21.81 2.56
CA LYS A 2 -11.54 -20.76 2.02
C LYS A 2 -10.60 -19.75 1.35
N ASN A 3 -10.66 -19.69 0.02
CA ASN A 3 -9.72 -18.97 -0.84
C ASN A 3 -9.50 -17.53 -0.35
N LEU A 4 -8.26 -17.21 0.06
CA LEU A 4 -7.84 -15.85 0.41
C LEU A 4 -8.24 -14.85 -0.70
N LEU A 5 -8.16 -15.29 -1.95
CA LEU A 5 -8.55 -14.53 -3.14
C LEU A 5 -10.02 -14.09 -3.15
N THR A 6 -10.93 -14.85 -2.54
CA THR A 6 -12.38 -14.53 -2.56
C THR A 6 -12.76 -13.52 -1.48
N HIS A 7 -11.94 -13.40 -0.43
CA HIS A 7 -12.18 -12.45 0.67
C HIS A 7 -11.38 -11.14 0.55
N TYR A 8 -10.29 -11.15 -0.23
CA TYR A 8 -9.39 -10.01 -0.41
C TYR A 8 -9.27 -9.54 -1.87
N TYR A 9 -10.29 -9.78 -2.70
CA TYR A 9 -10.22 -9.55 -4.14
C TYR A 9 -9.96 -8.07 -4.49
N PHE A 10 -10.44 -7.12 -3.68
CA PHE A 10 -10.18 -5.70 -3.92
C PHE A 10 -8.72 -5.36 -3.62
N SER A 11 -8.18 -5.83 -2.50
CA SER A 11 -6.76 -5.62 -2.17
C SER A 11 -5.85 -6.29 -3.22
N CYS A 12 -6.16 -7.51 -3.65
CA CYS A 12 -5.40 -8.20 -4.69
C CYS A 12 -5.44 -7.46 -6.03
N ALA A 13 -6.61 -7.00 -6.48
CA ALA A 13 -6.73 -6.21 -7.70
C ALA A 13 -5.94 -4.89 -7.60
N PHE A 14 -5.99 -4.23 -6.44
CA PHE A 14 -5.28 -2.98 -6.22
C PHE A 14 -3.76 -3.17 -6.17
N ILE A 15 -3.26 -4.29 -5.62
CA ILE A 15 -1.84 -4.66 -5.69
C ILE A 15 -1.40 -4.77 -7.15
N VAL A 16 -2.17 -5.45 -8.01
CA VAL A 16 -1.84 -5.55 -9.44
C VAL A 16 -1.78 -4.16 -10.08
N ILE A 17 -2.70 -3.26 -9.74
CA ILE A 17 -2.70 -1.86 -10.22
C ILE A 17 -1.42 -1.12 -9.79
N ILE A 18 -1.02 -1.23 -8.51
CA ILE A 18 0.22 -0.60 -8.01
C ILE A 18 1.42 -1.10 -8.79
N TRP A 19 1.55 -2.42 -8.95
CA TRP A 19 2.64 -3.00 -9.74
C TRP A 19 2.65 -2.45 -11.17
N LEU A 20 1.51 -2.43 -11.86
CA LEU A 20 1.43 -1.89 -13.22
C LEU A 20 1.88 -0.42 -13.27
N LEU A 21 1.38 0.44 -12.36
CA LEU A 21 1.78 1.84 -12.28
C LEU A 21 3.29 2.01 -12.02
N CYS A 22 3.85 1.19 -11.13
CA CYS A 22 5.27 1.24 -10.78
C CYS A 22 6.20 0.68 -11.88
N PHE A 23 5.70 -0.02 -12.90
CA PHE A 23 6.54 -0.50 -14.02
C PHE A 23 6.25 0.20 -15.36
N ILE A 24 5.10 0.88 -15.49
CA ILE A 24 4.77 1.65 -16.70
C ILE A 24 5.43 3.04 -16.61
N PRO A 25 6.12 3.49 -17.68
CA PRO A 25 6.61 4.87 -17.76
C PRO A 25 5.43 5.83 -17.78
N ILE A 26 5.39 6.76 -16.82
CA ILE A 26 4.35 7.77 -16.75
C ILE A 26 4.59 8.76 -17.90
N PRO A 27 3.65 8.94 -18.83
CA PRO A 27 3.77 9.96 -19.88
C PRO A 27 3.77 11.36 -19.26
N ASP A 28 4.30 12.35 -19.99
CA ASP A 28 4.30 13.74 -19.55
C ASP A 28 2.88 14.14 -19.12
N ASN A 29 2.73 14.43 -17.83
CA ASN A 29 1.45 14.80 -17.24
C ASN A 29 1.43 16.33 -17.00
N PRO A 30 0.26 16.97 -17.05
CA PRO A 30 0.14 18.41 -16.77
C PRO A 30 0.53 18.78 -15.32
N LEU A 31 0.66 17.77 -14.45
CA LEU A 31 1.04 17.89 -13.04
C LEU A 31 2.55 17.76 -12.80
N SER A 32 3.37 17.68 -13.85
CA SER A 32 4.84 17.55 -13.75
C SER A 32 5.48 18.75 -13.05
N HIS A 33 4.77 19.88 -13.01
CA HIS A 33 5.12 21.08 -12.27
C HIS A 33 4.95 20.97 -10.75
N VAL A 34 4.19 19.97 -10.26
CA VAL A 34 4.02 19.71 -8.83
C VAL A 34 5.22 18.91 -8.34
N ARG A 35 6.07 19.57 -7.54
CA ARG A 35 7.25 18.94 -6.95
C ARG A 35 6.83 17.71 -6.14
N LEU A 36 7.51 16.58 -6.37
CA LEU A 36 7.28 15.31 -5.64
C LEU A 36 5.90 14.66 -5.88
N ILE A 37 5.19 14.99 -6.98
CA ILE A 37 3.87 14.39 -7.27
C ILE A 37 3.88 12.86 -7.27
N ASP A 38 4.97 12.26 -7.73
CA ASP A 38 5.19 10.81 -7.73
C ASP A 38 5.19 10.24 -6.31
N LYS A 39 5.89 10.91 -5.38
CA LYS A 39 5.94 10.55 -3.95
C LYS A 39 4.59 10.68 -3.26
N TRP A 40 3.84 11.74 -3.57
CA TRP A 40 2.47 11.87 -3.07
C TRP A 40 1.58 10.75 -3.59
N THR A 41 1.77 10.35 -4.85
CA THR A 41 1.04 9.24 -5.46
C THR A 41 1.36 7.93 -4.73
N HIS A 42 2.64 7.64 -4.50
CA HIS A 42 3.09 6.49 -3.70
C HIS A 42 2.46 6.46 -2.31
N ALA A 43 2.53 7.58 -1.55
CA ALA A 43 1.91 7.66 -0.23
C ALA A 43 0.38 7.41 -0.26
N VAL A 44 -0.32 7.95 -1.27
CA VAL A 44 -1.77 7.74 -1.42
C VAL A 44 -2.09 6.29 -1.81
N LEU A 45 -1.34 5.69 -2.74
CA LEU A 45 -1.53 4.31 -3.15
C LEU A 45 -1.38 3.35 -1.96
N TYR A 46 -0.33 3.51 -1.16
CA TYR A 46 -0.10 2.65 0.01
C TYR A 46 -1.10 2.90 1.15
N LEU A 47 -1.57 4.14 1.32
CA LEU A 47 -2.67 4.45 2.23
C LEU A 47 -3.95 3.71 1.80
N VAL A 48 -4.33 3.81 0.52
CA VAL A 48 -5.53 3.15 -0.02
C VAL A 48 -5.41 1.63 0.10
N LEU A 49 -4.25 1.06 -0.27
CA LEU A 49 -4.00 -0.38 -0.12
C LEU A 49 -4.19 -0.83 1.34
N GLY A 50 -3.59 -0.10 2.29
CA GLY A 50 -3.74 -0.41 3.71
C GLY A 50 -5.18 -0.32 4.20
N LEU A 51 -5.95 0.67 3.73
CA LEU A 51 -7.37 0.83 4.07
C LEU A 51 -8.26 -0.27 3.46
N LEU A 52 -7.95 -0.73 2.25
CA LEU A 52 -8.65 -1.85 1.61
C LEU A 52 -8.43 -3.14 2.40
N ILE A 53 -7.17 -3.47 2.71
CA ILE A 53 -6.81 -4.63 3.52
C ILE A 53 -7.50 -4.54 4.89
N LEU A 54 -7.46 -3.38 5.53
CA LEU A 54 -8.14 -3.13 6.81
C LEU A 54 -9.66 -3.40 6.70
N THR A 55 -10.31 -2.83 5.70
CA THR A 55 -11.77 -2.93 5.52
C THR A 55 -12.22 -4.38 5.28
N GLU A 56 -11.56 -5.10 4.36
CA GLU A 56 -11.84 -6.50 4.07
C GLU A 56 -11.65 -7.38 5.31
N ARG A 57 -10.69 -7.00 6.16
CA ARG A 57 -10.36 -7.73 7.36
C ARG A 57 -11.32 -7.48 8.51
N LEU A 58 -11.75 -6.23 8.72
CA LEU A 58 -12.81 -5.90 9.66
C LEU A 58 -14.14 -6.59 9.27
N ARG A 59 -14.42 -6.71 7.96
CA ARG A 59 -15.59 -7.47 7.46
C ARG A 59 -15.48 -8.97 7.72
N THR A 60 -14.28 -9.55 7.57
CA THR A 60 -14.07 -11.00 7.70
C THR A 60 -13.86 -11.46 9.15
N LYS A 61 -13.30 -10.60 10.02
CA LYS A 61 -12.93 -10.94 11.40
C LYS A 61 -13.63 -10.00 12.37
N LYS A 62 -14.53 -10.53 13.21
CA LYS A 62 -15.23 -9.77 14.27
C LYS A 62 -14.29 -9.12 15.30
N LYS A 63 -13.10 -9.68 15.54
CA LYS A 63 -12.09 -9.13 16.45
C LYS A 63 -10.72 -9.17 15.78
N THR A 64 -10.15 -8.01 15.54
CA THR A 64 -8.83 -7.84 14.92
C THR A 64 -7.80 -7.55 16.00
N LYS A 65 -6.79 -8.42 16.12
CA LYS A 65 -5.66 -8.18 17.03
C LYS A 65 -4.74 -7.10 16.44
N LEU A 66 -4.15 -6.26 17.29
CA LEU A 66 -3.20 -5.22 16.89
C LEU A 66 -2.00 -5.79 16.12
N SER A 67 -1.40 -6.87 16.61
CA SER A 67 -0.30 -7.56 15.91
C SER A 67 -0.67 -8.00 14.50
N SER A 68 -1.92 -8.37 14.30
CA SER A 68 -2.47 -8.73 13.01
C SER A 68 -2.54 -7.51 12.09
N LEU A 69 -3.01 -6.35 12.58
CA LEU A 69 -3.07 -5.12 11.79
C LEU A 69 -1.67 -4.66 11.38
N ILE A 70 -0.71 -4.66 12.32
CA ILE A 70 0.69 -4.33 12.04
C ILE A 70 1.24 -5.24 10.93
N TYR A 71 1.01 -6.55 11.00
CA TYR A 71 1.52 -7.46 9.99
C TYR A 71 0.91 -7.23 8.60
N TRP A 72 -0.43 -7.14 8.50
CA TRP A 72 -1.11 -7.15 7.21
C TRP A 72 -1.29 -5.77 6.57
N VAL A 73 -1.48 -4.72 7.36
CA VAL A 73 -1.75 -3.35 6.88
C VAL A 73 -0.46 -2.54 6.76
N TRP A 74 0.59 -2.91 7.50
CA TRP A 74 1.82 -2.12 7.56
C TRP A 74 3.04 -2.87 7.03
N LEU A 75 3.37 -4.04 7.61
CA LEU A 75 4.59 -4.76 7.27
C LEU A 75 4.57 -5.31 5.83
N ILE A 76 3.47 -5.97 5.43
CA ILE A 76 3.35 -6.54 4.07
C ILE A 76 3.40 -5.45 2.99
N PRO A 77 2.63 -4.36 3.07
CA PRO A 77 2.71 -3.28 2.09
C PRO A 77 4.12 -2.65 2.04
N ILE A 78 4.73 -2.32 3.17
CA ILE A 78 6.09 -1.73 3.16
C ILE A 78 7.11 -2.68 2.52
N ALA A 79 7.05 -3.97 2.84
CA ALA A 79 7.92 -4.96 2.23
C ALA A 79 7.70 -5.04 0.70
N MET A 80 6.44 -4.96 0.24
CA MET A 80 6.11 -4.91 -1.18
C MET A 80 6.70 -3.66 -1.85
N GLY A 81 6.59 -2.48 -1.23
CA GLY A 81 7.21 -1.25 -1.75
C GLY A 81 8.71 -1.36 -1.90
N GLY A 82 9.40 -1.85 -0.87
CA GLY A 82 10.84 -2.09 -0.96
C GLY A 82 11.22 -3.09 -2.06
N ILE A 83 10.42 -4.14 -2.29
CA ILE A 83 10.64 -5.07 -3.40
C ILE A 83 10.46 -4.37 -4.75
N ILE A 84 9.42 -3.55 -4.91
CA ILE A 84 9.17 -2.79 -6.14
C ILE A 84 10.34 -1.86 -6.44
N GLU A 85 10.84 -1.12 -5.45
CA GLU A 85 12.00 -0.22 -5.61
C GLU A 85 13.27 -0.98 -6.05
N VAL A 86 13.55 -2.12 -5.42
CA VAL A 86 14.69 -2.97 -5.80
C VAL A 86 14.54 -3.49 -7.23
N LEU A 87 13.34 -3.93 -7.61
CA LEU A 87 13.06 -4.41 -8.97
C LEU A 87 13.10 -3.28 -10.00
N GLN A 88 12.65 -2.07 -9.65
CA GLN A 88 12.82 -0.90 -10.51
C GLN A 88 14.30 -0.61 -10.75
N ALA A 89 15.12 -0.59 -9.70
CA ALA A 89 16.56 -0.34 -9.81
C ALA A 89 17.32 -1.44 -10.57
N THR A 90 16.94 -2.71 -10.42
CA THR A 90 17.72 -3.85 -10.94
C THR A 90 17.18 -4.43 -12.25
N CYS A 91 15.87 -4.42 -12.47
CA CYS A 91 15.23 -5.11 -13.59
C CYS A 91 14.76 -4.19 -14.72
N THR A 92 14.78 -2.86 -14.55
CA THR A 92 14.31 -1.93 -15.60
C THR A 92 15.40 -1.45 -16.55
N GLY A 93 16.64 -1.94 -16.40
CA GLY A 93 17.76 -1.61 -17.28
C GLY A 93 18.08 -0.11 -17.34
N GLY A 94 17.82 0.62 -16.24
CA GLY A 94 18.04 2.06 -16.14
C GLY A 94 16.88 2.94 -16.59
N ARG A 95 15.72 2.38 -16.93
CA ARG A 95 14.51 3.17 -17.29
C ARG A 95 13.80 3.79 -16.08
N ARG A 96 13.91 3.16 -14.90
CA ARG A 96 13.44 3.67 -13.61
C ARG A 96 14.58 3.56 -12.60
N SER A 97 14.86 4.61 -11.86
CA SER A 97 15.72 4.56 -10.68
C SER A 97 14.86 4.19 -9.47
N GLY A 98 15.25 3.18 -8.70
CA GLY A 98 14.65 3.00 -7.37
C GLY A 98 15.07 4.16 -6.48
N GLU A 99 14.10 4.86 -5.88
CA GLU A 99 14.33 6.02 -5.03
C GLU A 99 14.00 5.69 -3.57
N TRP A 100 14.94 5.98 -2.67
CA TRP A 100 14.68 5.89 -1.23
C TRP A 100 13.50 6.74 -0.76
N LEU A 101 13.21 7.84 -1.47
CA LEU A 101 12.09 8.71 -1.14
C LEU A 101 10.73 8.08 -1.46
N ASP A 102 10.65 7.21 -2.47
CA ASP A 102 9.43 6.51 -2.84
C ASP A 102 9.16 5.40 -1.81
N PHE A 103 10.21 4.69 -1.36
CA PHE A 103 10.10 3.78 -0.22
C PHE A 103 9.62 4.48 1.07
N VAL A 104 10.11 5.69 1.35
CA VAL A 104 9.64 6.48 2.50
C VAL A 104 8.18 6.89 2.33
N ALA A 105 7.77 7.29 1.12
CA ALA A 105 6.39 7.64 0.82
C ALA A 105 5.44 6.45 1.02
N ASP A 106 5.81 5.27 0.55
CA ASP A 106 5.08 4.00 0.77
C ASP A 106 4.92 3.71 2.27
N GLY A 107 5.99 3.93 3.03
CA GLY A 107 6.02 3.81 4.49
C GLY A 107 5.06 4.77 5.18
N ILE A 108 5.01 6.04 4.76
CA ILE A 108 4.10 7.05 5.30
C ILE A 108 2.64 6.63 5.04
N GLY A 109 2.31 6.26 3.80
CA GLY A 109 0.97 5.81 3.42
C GLY A 109 0.50 4.62 4.25
N SER A 110 1.34 3.59 4.35
CA SER A 110 1.05 2.39 5.13
C SER A 110 0.91 2.67 6.63
N THR A 111 1.74 3.58 7.17
CA THR A 111 1.68 3.98 8.59
C THR A 111 0.38 4.71 8.91
N LEU A 112 -0.05 5.63 8.04
CA LEU A 112 -1.33 6.32 8.19
C LEU A 112 -2.50 5.34 8.16
N ALA A 113 -2.48 4.34 7.25
CA ALA A 113 -3.50 3.30 7.20
C ALA A 113 -3.55 2.48 8.50
N LEU A 114 -2.40 2.14 9.08
CA LEU A 114 -2.32 1.43 10.35
C LEU A 114 -2.91 2.27 11.50
N LEU A 115 -2.58 3.56 11.60
CA LEU A 115 -3.13 4.45 12.62
C LEU A 115 -4.66 4.52 12.55
N ILE A 116 -5.21 4.66 11.35
CA ILE A 116 -6.66 4.62 11.11
C ILE A 116 -7.22 3.26 11.56
N GLY A 117 -6.56 2.16 11.22
CA GLY A 117 -6.97 0.81 11.64
C GLY A 117 -7.00 0.61 13.14
N ILE A 118 -6.02 1.17 13.87
CA ILE A 118 -5.97 1.14 15.33
C ILE A 118 -7.13 1.95 15.93
N LEU A 119 -7.39 3.14 15.39
CA LEU A 119 -8.49 4.00 15.86
C LEU A 119 -9.85 3.33 15.63
N LEU A 120 -10.08 2.76 14.45
CA LEU A 120 -11.30 2.03 14.15
C LEU A 120 -11.47 0.79 15.03
N ALA A 121 -10.41 -0.01 15.20
CA ALA A 121 -10.46 -1.18 16.09
C ALA A 121 -10.78 -0.79 17.54
N LYS A 122 -10.26 0.34 18.03
CA LYS A 122 -10.60 0.87 19.35
C LYS A 122 -12.05 1.36 19.44
N TYR A 123 -12.56 2.01 18.38
CA TYR A 123 -13.94 2.47 18.32
C TYR A 123 -14.93 1.30 18.40
N TYR A 124 -14.72 0.25 17.60
CA TYR A 124 -15.56 -0.96 17.62
C TYR A 124 -15.42 -1.81 18.89
N ALA A 125 -14.36 -1.63 19.67
CA ALA A 125 -14.18 -2.32 20.95
C ALA A 125 -14.93 -1.64 22.12
N LYS A 126 -15.41 -0.40 21.94
CA LYS A 126 -16.12 0.38 22.95
C LYS A 126 -17.65 0.37 22.79
N GLY A 127 -18.17 -0.06 21.64
CA GLY A 127 -19.61 -0.25 21.39
C GLY A 127 -20.00 -1.70 21.57
#